data_AF-A0A9P5ZCM3-F1
#
_entry.id   AF-A0A9P5ZCM3-F1
#
_cell.length_a   1.000
_cell.length_b   1.000
_cell.length_c   1.000
_cell.angle_alpha   90.00
_cell.angle_beta   90.00
_cell.angle_gamma   90.00
#
_symmetry.space_group_name_H-M   'P 1'
#
loop_
_entity.id
_entity.type
_entity.pdbx_description
1 polymer ?
#
loop_
_entity_poly.entity_id
_entity_poly.type
_entity_poly.pdbx_seq_one_letter_code
_entity_poly.pdbx_strand_id
1 'polypeptide(L)'
;MPLSLLDLPAELVIEISAHSNNPHLPLVCRSLCNIIYSTPSLWSFIYIGIKQQIPGGQAFLDRRLERSATCPLDIVIIDSNSHATTMLWTRLASHRDRIRSLEINTDMWILTGRILCAILLDNPSTSLPSLRKLSIRHDEDLVFPFQSDLPMDPSTLLRSMANLFSSLTTLVLPCIRQCIIVPEAPILSLRTLILDVSLPWKWSPPSSHKVAQLLVKVPNLETLWCKDHNMFTDFPPNINPLPIDGPPLHFPVFLPKLIKLAATVPGIGVALLKAIEAPALQDLHLDGTRDDEADEDLVAWLESHPRTIHSALQLTASRSPLLRRLALVRAYIPRDAWEWILGCTSHDTNLPFPHLVSIAVRQMEAVKWEVTNAVDNALMELYAKKGRLILRRFAYLASEPQLRGVALHQFINGVTIAQVPPDEIFELELDGTFGVDTKERLDDLLLTKGVRVILHEERPQRKGWWSLGGDIDPTEADSY
;
A
#
# COMPACT_ATOMS: atom_id res chain seq x y z
N MET A 1 -36.79 -15.68 21.38
CA MET A 1 -35.74 -16.03 22.37
C MET A 1 -34.46 -15.31 21.97
N PRO A 2 -33.71 -14.70 22.90
CA PRO A 2 -32.38 -14.17 22.57
C PRO A 2 -31.43 -15.35 22.26
N LEU A 3 -30.73 -15.28 21.14
CA LEU A 3 -29.67 -16.22 20.77
C LEU A 3 -28.48 -16.07 21.72
N SER A 4 -28.01 -17.17 22.32
CA SER A 4 -26.76 -17.18 23.10
C SER A 4 -25.57 -17.39 22.17
N LEU A 5 -24.44 -16.74 22.46
CA LEU A 5 -23.18 -16.95 21.73
C LEU A 5 -22.75 -18.43 21.76
N LEU A 6 -23.07 -19.14 22.84
CA LEU A 6 -22.76 -20.56 23.01
C LEU A 6 -23.69 -21.49 22.22
N ASP A 7 -24.78 -20.96 21.64
CA ASP A 7 -25.65 -21.73 20.74
C ASP A 7 -25.07 -21.79 19.32
N LEU A 8 -24.00 -21.04 19.03
CA LEU A 8 -23.29 -21.09 17.76
C LEU A 8 -22.41 -22.34 17.64
N PRO A 9 -22.20 -22.87 16.41
CA PRO A 9 -21.15 -23.84 16.11
C PRO A 9 -19.78 -23.41 16.67
N ALA A 10 -19.03 -24.37 17.19
CA ALA A 10 -17.74 -24.12 17.81
C ALA A 10 -16.77 -23.40 16.86
N GLU A 11 -16.86 -23.68 15.55
CA GLU A 11 -16.06 -23.06 14.49
C GLU A 11 -16.31 -21.54 14.43
N LEU A 12 -17.57 -21.10 14.53
CA LEU A 12 -17.91 -19.68 14.53
C LEU A 12 -17.49 -19.01 15.84
N VAL A 13 -17.60 -19.71 16.97
CA VAL A 13 -17.10 -19.20 18.26
C VAL A 13 -15.58 -19.03 18.23
N ILE A 14 -14.85 -19.95 17.60
CA ILE A 14 -13.40 -19.86 17.37
C ILE A 14 -13.07 -18.67 16.46
N GLU A 15 -13.80 -18.50 15.36
CA GLU A 15 -13.60 -17.39 14.41
C GLU A 15 -13.84 -16.03 15.08
N ILE A 16 -14.94 -15.88 15.81
CA ILE A 16 -15.25 -14.67 16.60
C ILE A 16 -14.14 -14.43 17.64
N SER A 17 -13.71 -15.48 18.34
CA SER A 17 -12.66 -15.37 19.36
C SER A 17 -11.34 -14.92 18.74
N ALA A 18 -10.97 -15.45 17.58
CA ALA A 18 -9.76 -15.08 16.84
C ALA A 18 -9.77 -13.60 16.44
N HIS A 19 -10.91 -13.09 15.94
CA HIS A 19 -11.03 -11.69 15.50
C HIS A 19 -11.08 -10.69 16.65
N SER A 20 -11.61 -11.09 17.81
CA SER A 20 -11.74 -10.18 18.96
C SER A 20 -10.41 -9.78 19.61
N ASN A 21 -9.38 -10.62 19.47
CA ASN A 21 -8.09 -10.54 20.16
C ASN A 21 -8.19 -10.19 21.67
N ASN A 22 -9.29 -10.56 22.33
CA ASN A 22 -9.58 -10.12 23.70
C ASN A 22 -9.07 -11.13 24.74
N PRO A 23 -8.10 -10.77 25.59
CA PRO A 23 -7.50 -11.67 26.56
C PRO A 23 -8.45 -12.10 27.69
N HIS A 24 -9.60 -11.43 27.82
CA HIS A 24 -10.59 -11.72 28.85
C HIS A 24 -11.67 -12.71 28.40
N LEU A 25 -11.74 -13.08 27.11
CA LEU A 25 -12.72 -14.06 26.63
C LEU A 25 -12.71 -15.40 27.38
N PRO A 26 -11.54 -15.99 27.72
CA PRO A 26 -11.50 -17.22 28.50
C PRO A 26 -12.06 -17.07 29.93
N LEU A 27 -12.24 -15.85 30.43
CA LEU A 27 -12.74 -15.57 31.78
C LEU A 27 -14.27 -15.44 31.84
N VAL A 28 -14.95 -15.34 30.69
CA VAL A 28 -16.40 -15.11 30.62
C VAL A 28 -17.18 -16.32 31.12
N CYS A 29 -16.85 -17.52 30.63
CA CYS A 29 -17.46 -18.76 31.10
C CYS A 29 -16.57 -19.97 30.85
N ARG A 30 -16.86 -21.09 31.53
CA ARG A 30 -16.08 -22.33 31.44
C ARG A 30 -16.09 -22.94 30.04
N SER A 31 -17.19 -22.81 29.29
CA SER A 31 -17.27 -23.34 27.92
C SER A 31 -16.35 -22.60 26.96
N LEU A 32 -16.35 -21.26 26.98
CA LEU A 32 -15.42 -20.45 26.19
C LEU A 32 -13.97 -20.68 26.59
N CYS A 33 -13.71 -20.79 27.89
CA CYS A 33 -12.41 -21.16 28.45
C CYS A 33 -11.91 -22.49 27.83
N ASN A 34 -12.74 -23.53 27.84
CA ASN A 34 -12.39 -24.83 27.28
C ASN A 34 -12.14 -24.75 25.77
N ILE A 35 -13.04 -24.10 25.00
CA ILE A 35 -12.87 -23.93 23.55
C ILE A 35 -11.53 -23.24 23.28
N ILE A 36 -11.30 -22.07 23.86
CA ILE A 36 -10.10 -21.27 23.59
C ILE A 36 -8.82 -22.01 23.98
N TYR A 37 -8.78 -22.64 25.17
CA TYR A 37 -7.60 -23.37 25.61
C TYR A 37 -7.38 -24.71 24.89
N SER A 38 -8.40 -25.28 24.25
CA SER A 38 -8.29 -26.53 23.49
C SER A 38 -8.03 -26.33 22.00
N THR A 39 -8.12 -25.10 21.48
CA THR A 39 -7.93 -24.78 20.05
C THR A 39 -6.54 -24.19 19.78
N PRO A 40 -5.57 -24.95 19.22
CA PRO A 40 -4.19 -24.49 19.06
C PRO A 40 -4.00 -23.28 18.13
N SER A 41 -4.85 -23.14 17.11
CA SER A 41 -4.79 -22.01 16.16
C SER A 41 -5.09 -20.65 16.78
N LEU A 42 -5.72 -20.60 17.96
CA LEU A 42 -5.91 -19.34 18.70
C LEU A 42 -4.63 -18.88 19.42
N TRP A 43 -3.62 -19.76 19.51
CA TRP A 43 -2.36 -19.51 20.17
C TRP A 43 -1.19 -19.31 19.20
N SER A 44 -1.42 -19.46 17.89
CA SER A 44 -0.37 -19.33 16.86
C SER A 44 0.05 -17.89 16.58
N PHE A 45 -0.77 -16.91 16.96
CA PHE A 45 -0.39 -15.50 16.93
C PHE A 45 0.40 -15.15 18.18
N ILE A 46 1.63 -14.68 17.99
CA ILE A 46 2.57 -14.34 19.06
C ILE A 46 3.01 -12.89 18.88
N TYR A 47 2.68 -12.06 19.86
CA TYR A 47 3.14 -10.68 19.95
C TYR A 47 4.24 -10.56 21.01
N ILE A 48 5.41 -10.06 20.61
CA ILE A 48 6.55 -9.80 21.48
C ILE A 48 6.83 -8.30 21.44
N GLY A 49 6.30 -7.57 22.43
CA GLY A 49 6.63 -6.16 22.64
C GLY A 49 7.44 -5.95 23.91
N ILE A 50 7.57 -4.68 24.32
CA ILE A 50 8.31 -4.25 25.52
C ILE A 50 7.96 -5.08 26.78
N LYS A 51 6.67 -5.42 26.97
CA LYS A 51 6.18 -6.19 28.14
C LYS A 51 6.68 -7.64 28.15
N GLN A 52 7.06 -8.20 27.00
CA GLN A 52 7.56 -9.56 26.86
C GLN A 52 9.09 -9.62 26.87
N GLN A 53 9.78 -8.49 26.88
CA GLN A 53 11.26 -8.43 26.90
C GLN A 53 11.85 -8.45 28.32
N ILE A 54 11.02 -8.67 29.34
CA ILE A 54 11.42 -8.81 30.75
C ILE A 54 11.70 -10.28 31.11
N PRO A 55 12.30 -10.61 32.27
CA PRO A 55 12.63 -11.99 32.65
C PRO A 55 11.44 -13.00 32.63
N GLY A 56 10.20 -12.54 32.78
CA GLY A 56 8.99 -13.37 32.66
C GLY A 56 8.54 -13.67 31.22
N GLY A 57 9.13 -13.01 30.23
CA GLY A 57 8.78 -13.14 28.82
C GLY A 57 9.01 -14.53 28.24
N GLN A 58 10.06 -15.22 28.68
CA GLN A 58 10.35 -16.57 28.22
C GLN A 58 9.23 -17.54 28.62
N ALA A 59 8.77 -17.49 29.87
CA ALA A 59 7.66 -18.33 30.32
C ALA A 59 6.36 -18.04 29.57
N PHE A 60 6.12 -16.78 29.18
CA PHE A 60 5.01 -16.41 28.31
C PHE A 60 5.13 -17.07 26.93
N LEU A 61 6.31 -16.96 26.31
CA LEU A 61 6.58 -17.51 24.98
C LEU A 61 6.48 -19.04 24.99
N ASP A 62 7.04 -19.71 25.99
CA ASP A 62 6.99 -21.16 26.13
C ASP A 62 5.54 -21.66 26.21
N ARG A 63 4.70 -21.04 27.04
CA ARG A 63 3.28 -21.40 27.14
C ARG A 63 2.53 -21.22 25.83
N ARG A 64 2.85 -20.17 25.07
CA ARG A 64 2.25 -19.89 23.76
C ARG A 64 2.68 -20.93 22.72
N LEU A 65 3.96 -21.25 22.66
CA LEU A 65 4.53 -22.24 21.75
C LEU A 65 4.02 -23.65 22.04
N GLU A 66 3.88 -24.02 23.32
CA GLU A 66 3.32 -25.30 23.75
C GLU A 66 1.84 -25.43 23.32
N ARG A 67 1.03 -24.40 23.56
CA ARG A 67 -0.41 -24.41 23.23
C ARG A 67 -0.70 -24.37 21.75
N SER A 68 0.13 -23.67 20.98
CA SER A 68 0.02 -23.66 19.52
C SER A 68 0.42 -25.00 18.88
N ALA A 69 1.00 -25.93 19.66
CA ALA A 69 1.35 -27.28 19.24
C ALA A 69 2.17 -27.29 17.95
N THR A 70 1.62 -27.80 16.84
CA THR A 70 2.28 -27.84 15.52
C THR A 70 1.72 -26.81 14.54
N CYS A 71 0.82 -25.92 14.98
CA CYS A 71 0.22 -24.93 14.09
C CYS A 71 1.29 -23.96 13.52
N PRO A 72 1.10 -23.49 12.27
CA PRO A 72 1.91 -22.40 11.71
C PRO A 72 1.84 -21.16 12.61
N LEU A 73 2.94 -20.44 12.73
CA LEU A 73 3.08 -19.29 13.63
C LEU A 73 3.05 -17.97 12.87
N ASP A 74 2.35 -16.99 13.42
CA ASP A 74 2.40 -15.60 12.98
C ASP A 74 2.98 -14.76 14.12
N ILE A 75 4.13 -14.16 13.88
CA ILE A 75 4.93 -13.50 14.92
C ILE A 75 5.04 -12.02 14.59
N VAL A 76 4.73 -11.17 15.57
CA VAL A 76 4.97 -9.73 15.54
C VAL A 76 5.94 -9.37 16.66
N ILE A 77 7.04 -8.72 16.30
CA ILE A 77 8.08 -8.26 17.20
C ILE A 77 8.13 -6.74 17.13
N ILE A 78 7.96 -6.08 18.27
CA ILE A 78 8.19 -4.65 18.41
C ILE A 78 9.31 -4.47 19.42
N ASP A 79 10.44 -3.94 18.96
CA ASP A 79 11.64 -3.79 19.77
C ASP A 79 12.34 -2.45 19.52
N SER A 80 12.29 -1.58 20.51
CA SER A 80 12.92 -0.26 20.51
C SER A 80 14.14 -0.20 21.43
N ASN A 81 14.66 -1.36 21.89
CA ASN A 81 15.76 -1.35 22.84
C ASN A 81 16.67 -2.57 22.66
N SER A 82 17.97 -2.32 22.44
CA SER A 82 18.98 -3.37 22.16
C SER A 82 19.18 -4.42 23.27
N HIS A 83 18.50 -4.27 24.42
CA HIS A 83 18.55 -5.17 25.55
C HIS A 83 17.63 -6.39 25.44
N ALA A 84 16.89 -6.56 24.35
CA ALA A 84 16.07 -7.74 24.16
C ALA A 84 16.87 -9.03 24.39
N THR A 85 16.32 -9.88 25.26
CA THR A 85 17.01 -11.09 25.71
C THR A 85 17.25 -12.04 24.54
N THR A 86 18.52 -12.35 24.25
CA THR A 86 18.95 -13.34 23.25
C THR A 86 18.18 -14.67 23.37
N MET A 87 17.73 -15.02 24.58
CA MET A 87 16.94 -16.20 24.88
C MET A 87 15.58 -16.28 24.15
N LEU A 88 14.86 -15.16 23.97
CA LEU A 88 13.58 -15.17 23.23
C LEU A 88 13.80 -15.55 21.77
N TRP A 89 14.82 -14.98 21.15
CA TRP A 89 15.17 -15.21 19.76
C TRP A 89 15.65 -16.65 19.53
N THR A 90 16.53 -17.16 20.40
CA THR A 90 16.95 -18.58 20.37
C THR A 90 15.75 -19.52 20.52
N ARG A 91 14.77 -19.16 21.35
CA ARG A 91 13.58 -19.99 21.52
C ARG A 91 12.70 -19.99 20.28
N LEU A 92 12.49 -18.84 19.64
CA LEU A 92 11.79 -18.77 18.35
C LEU A 92 12.53 -19.52 17.24
N ALA A 93 13.87 -19.46 17.22
CA ALA A 93 14.69 -20.18 16.25
C ALA A 93 14.45 -21.69 16.28
N SER A 94 14.15 -22.25 17.46
CA SER A 94 13.79 -23.67 17.62
C SER A 94 12.46 -24.06 16.96
N HIS A 95 11.65 -23.07 16.57
CA HIS A 95 10.36 -23.25 15.90
C HIS A 95 10.31 -22.58 14.52
N ARG A 96 11.47 -22.22 13.95
CA ARG A 96 11.56 -21.49 12.67
C ARG A 96 10.80 -22.14 11.51
N ASP A 97 10.76 -23.47 11.46
CA ASP A 97 10.05 -24.23 10.41
C ASP A 97 8.53 -24.09 10.48
N ARG A 98 7.99 -23.57 11.59
CA ARG A 98 6.56 -23.29 11.74
C ARG A 98 6.24 -21.83 11.42
N ILE A 99 7.22 -20.94 11.36
CA ILE A 99 7.00 -19.51 11.16
C ILE A 99 6.49 -19.28 9.74
N ARG A 100 5.23 -18.82 9.66
CA ARG A 100 4.55 -18.49 8.42
C ARG A 100 4.62 -17.00 8.12
N SER A 101 4.48 -16.18 9.16
CA SER A 101 4.57 -14.73 9.08
C SER A 101 5.51 -14.21 10.15
N LEU A 102 6.46 -13.37 9.76
CA LEU A 102 7.35 -12.66 10.67
C LEU A 102 7.29 -11.16 10.38
N GLU A 103 6.88 -10.40 11.37
CA GLU A 103 6.86 -8.95 11.35
C GLU A 103 7.77 -8.39 12.44
N ILE A 104 8.67 -7.49 12.04
CA ILE A 104 9.66 -6.86 12.91
C ILE A 104 9.51 -5.35 12.74
N ASN A 105 9.15 -4.66 13.82
CA ASN A 105 9.20 -3.20 13.92
C ASN A 105 10.28 -2.83 14.94
N THR A 106 11.31 -2.10 14.49
CA THR A 106 12.43 -1.69 15.34
C THR A 106 12.84 -0.26 15.08
N ASP A 107 13.46 0.40 16.04
CA ASP A 107 14.08 1.72 15.85
C ASP A 107 15.36 1.66 14.97
N MET A 108 16.06 0.52 14.95
CA MET A 108 17.37 0.38 14.30
C MET A 108 17.45 -0.79 13.30
N TRP A 109 17.96 -0.53 12.09
CA TRP A 109 18.25 -1.57 11.08
C TRP A 109 19.20 -2.67 11.58
N ILE A 110 20.20 -2.31 12.39
CA ILE A 110 21.13 -3.27 12.99
C ILE A 110 20.39 -4.23 13.94
N LEU A 111 19.42 -3.73 14.69
CA LEU A 111 18.61 -4.56 15.60
C LEU A 111 17.73 -5.52 14.81
N THR A 112 17.07 -5.04 13.75
CA THR A 112 16.37 -5.91 12.79
C THR A 112 17.28 -7.02 12.27
N GLY A 113 18.51 -6.70 11.87
CA GLY A 113 19.47 -7.69 11.41
C GLY A 113 19.81 -8.74 12.45
N ARG A 114 20.05 -8.32 13.70
CA ARG A 114 20.30 -9.24 14.82
C ARG A 114 19.12 -10.18 15.06
N ILE A 115 17.89 -9.66 15.05
CA ILE A 115 16.68 -10.46 15.27
C ILE A 115 16.49 -11.46 14.12
N LEU A 116 16.60 -11.02 12.87
CA LEU A 116 16.48 -11.88 11.69
C LEU A 116 17.53 -12.99 11.71
N CYS A 117 18.79 -12.64 11.95
CA CYS A 117 19.87 -13.62 12.02
C CYS A 117 19.64 -14.62 13.17
N ALA A 118 19.22 -14.15 14.35
CA ALA A 118 19.01 -15.01 15.52
C ALA A 118 17.84 -15.98 15.33
N ILE A 119 16.75 -15.57 14.66
CA ILE A 119 15.57 -16.41 14.45
C ILE A 119 15.73 -17.32 13.22
N LEU A 120 16.24 -16.78 12.12
CA LEU A 120 16.19 -17.43 10.80
C LEU A 120 17.53 -18.05 10.36
N LEU A 121 18.68 -17.56 10.86
CA LEU A 121 20.02 -17.98 10.38
C LEU A 121 20.85 -18.77 11.39
N ASP A 122 20.22 -19.32 12.42
CA ASP A 122 20.91 -20.27 13.30
C ASP A 122 21.52 -21.47 12.51
N ASN A 123 21.00 -21.76 11.30
CA ASN A 123 21.71 -22.57 10.31
C ASN A 123 21.44 -22.11 8.86
N PRO A 124 22.30 -21.28 8.25
CA PRO A 124 22.06 -20.61 6.96
C PRO A 124 21.95 -21.56 5.75
N SER A 125 22.25 -22.84 5.94
CA SER A 125 22.13 -23.87 4.89
C SER A 125 20.71 -24.47 4.79
N THR A 126 19.80 -24.10 5.68
CA THR A 126 18.47 -24.71 5.77
C THR A 126 17.42 -23.81 5.11
N SER A 127 16.73 -24.33 4.11
CA SER A 127 15.57 -23.64 3.53
C SER A 127 14.42 -23.57 4.54
N LEU A 128 13.71 -22.45 4.57
CA LEU A 128 12.56 -22.16 5.42
C LEU A 128 11.29 -22.05 4.57
N PRO A 129 10.76 -23.19 4.08
CA PRO A 129 9.65 -23.20 3.12
C PRO A 129 8.31 -22.77 3.72
N SER A 130 8.21 -22.64 5.04
CA SER A 130 6.96 -22.25 5.70
C SER A 130 6.73 -20.73 5.68
N LEU A 131 7.80 -19.93 5.55
CA LEU A 131 7.71 -18.48 5.60
C LEU A 131 7.04 -17.94 4.34
N ARG A 132 5.90 -17.27 4.51
CA ARG A 132 5.08 -16.66 3.44
C ARG A 132 5.08 -15.14 3.49
N LYS A 133 5.14 -14.55 4.69
CA LYS A 133 5.20 -13.10 4.90
C LYS A 133 6.44 -12.74 5.71
N LEU A 134 7.26 -11.84 5.17
CA LEU A 134 8.32 -11.16 5.90
C LEU A 134 8.05 -9.67 5.86
N SER A 135 7.95 -9.04 7.04
CA SER A 135 7.70 -7.61 7.16
C SER A 135 8.70 -6.95 8.07
N ILE A 136 9.41 -5.96 7.57
CA ILE A 136 10.41 -5.19 8.30
C ILE A 136 10.00 -3.72 8.24
N ARG A 137 9.83 -3.10 9.41
CA ARG A 137 9.40 -1.72 9.60
C ARG A 137 10.32 -1.00 10.59
N HIS A 138 10.37 0.33 10.49
CA HIS A 138 11.09 1.17 11.43
C HIS A 138 10.27 2.34 11.96
N ASP A 139 10.33 2.52 13.28
CA ASP A 139 9.78 3.67 14.01
C ASP A 139 10.94 4.61 14.45
N GLU A 140 10.91 5.84 13.96
CA GLU A 140 11.52 7.08 14.49
C GLU A 140 13.06 7.31 14.72
N ASP A 141 13.44 8.55 14.37
CA ASP A 141 14.32 9.56 15.00
C ASP A 141 15.81 9.38 15.30
N LEU A 142 16.39 8.18 15.38
CA LEU A 142 17.80 8.05 15.78
C LEU A 142 18.69 7.51 14.66
N VAL A 143 19.22 8.43 13.85
CA VAL A 143 20.20 8.08 12.81
C VAL A 143 21.62 8.23 13.34
N PHE A 144 22.26 7.12 13.64
CA PHE A 144 23.73 7.06 13.67
C PHE A 144 24.25 6.70 12.26
N PRO A 145 25.30 7.37 11.77
CA PRO A 145 25.93 7.00 10.50
C PRO A 145 26.41 5.55 10.57
N PHE A 146 25.98 4.77 9.58
CA PHE A 146 26.40 3.38 9.38
C PHE A 146 27.91 3.31 9.10
N GLN A 147 28.71 3.05 10.14
CA GLN A 147 30.01 2.42 9.97
C GLN A 147 29.85 0.95 10.34
N SER A 148 29.66 0.09 9.34
CA SER A 148 29.45 -1.35 9.53
C SER A 148 30.73 -2.13 9.26
N ASP A 149 31.59 -2.22 10.29
CA ASP A 149 32.54 -3.34 10.44
C ASP A 149 31.94 -4.47 11.30
N LEU A 150 30.60 -4.49 11.48
CA LEU A 150 29.93 -5.47 12.32
C LEU A 150 29.57 -6.75 11.52
N PRO A 151 29.83 -7.95 12.08
CA PRO A 151 29.71 -9.24 11.38
C PRO A 151 28.27 -9.72 11.10
N MET A 152 27.24 -8.88 11.25
CA MET A 152 25.82 -9.26 11.24
C MET A 152 24.96 -8.29 10.41
N ASP A 153 25.35 -8.05 9.16
CA ASP A 153 24.59 -7.19 8.24
C ASP A 153 23.37 -7.94 7.66
N PRO A 154 22.12 -7.50 7.93
CA PRO A 154 20.90 -8.07 7.34
C PRO A 154 20.92 -8.10 5.81
N SER A 155 21.77 -7.29 5.16
CA SER A 155 21.91 -7.34 3.71
C SER A 155 22.35 -8.71 3.18
N THR A 156 23.11 -9.47 3.97
CA THR A 156 23.55 -10.83 3.58
C THR A 156 22.37 -11.81 3.53
N LEU A 157 21.49 -11.75 4.53
CA LEU A 157 20.26 -12.54 4.58
C LEU A 157 19.35 -12.20 3.40
N LEU A 158 19.13 -10.90 3.19
CA LEU A 158 18.21 -10.42 2.16
C LEU A 158 18.74 -10.70 0.74
N ARG A 159 20.06 -10.69 0.52
CA ARG A 159 20.65 -11.15 -0.77
C ARG A 159 20.35 -12.62 -1.06
N SER A 160 20.35 -13.46 -0.03
CA SER A 160 20.12 -14.91 -0.11
C SER A 160 18.64 -15.29 -0.01
N MET A 161 17.72 -14.33 0.10
CA MET A 161 16.32 -14.58 0.47
C MET A 161 15.60 -15.52 -0.51
N ALA A 162 15.96 -15.48 -1.80
CA ALA A 162 15.38 -16.34 -2.82
C ALA A 162 15.64 -17.83 -2.57
N ASN A 163 16.81 -18.16 -1.97
CA ASN A 163 17.18 -19.54 -1.64
C ASN A 163 16.61 -19.97 -0.28
N LEU A 164 16.56 -19.03 0.66
CA LEU A 164 16.11 -19.30 2.03
C LEU A 164 14.58 -19.43 2.12
N PHE A 165 13.83 -18.61 1.39
CA PHE A 165 12.37 -18.49 1.56
C PHE A 165 11.62 -18.83 0.26
N SER A 166 11.65 -20.11 -0.11
CA SER A 166 11.05 -20.59 -1.37
C SER A 166 9.54 -20.33 -1.49
N SER A 167 8.82 -20.21 -0.37
CA SER A 167 7.37 -19.92 -0.35
C SER A 167 7.01 -18.47 -0.02
N LEU A 168 7.98 -17.54 -0.02
CA LEU A 168 7.72 -16.15 0.32
C LEU A 168 6.79 -15.49 -0.70
N THR A 169 5.58 -15.11 -0.28
CA THR A 169 4.58 -14.44 -1.13
C THR A 169 4.52 -12.94 -0.90
N THR A 170 4.83 -12.49 0.32
CA THR A 170 4.70 -11.08 0.74
C THR A 170 5.98 -10.61 1.39
N LEU A 171 6.53 -9.51 0.89
CA LEU A 171 7.71 -8.85 1.42
C LEU A 171 7.41 -7.37 1.67
N VAL A 172 7.59 -6.94 2.92
CA VAL A 172 7.53 -5.53 3.31
C VAL A 172 8.92 -5.11 3.76
N LEU A 173 9.45 -4.07 3.13
CA LEU A 173 10.75 -3.48 3.46
C LEU A 173 10.63 -1.98 3.63
N PRO A 174 11.51 -1.37 4.44
CA PRO A 174 11.67 0.07 4.45
C PRO A 174 12.15 0.56 3.07
N CYS A 175 11.54 1.59 2.49
CA CYS A 175 11.94 2.20 1.20
C CYS A 175 13.17 3.13 1.37
N ILE A 176 14.22 2.66 2.05
CA ILE A 176 15.46 3.42 2.32
C ILE A 176 16.60 2.81 1.50
N ARG A 177 17.51 3.61 0.94
CA ARG A 177 18.60 3.15 0.04
C ARG A 177 19.40 1.95 0.58
N GLN A 178 19.63 1.88 1.89
CA GLN A 178 20.37 0.79 2.54
C GLN A 178 19.55 -0.49 2.70
N CYS A 179 18.22 -0.39 2.76
CA CYS A 179 17.30 -1.51 2.99
C CYS A 179 16.84 -2.17 1.69
N ILE A 180 16.91 -1.45 0.56
CA ILE A 180 16.60 -2.00 -0.76
C ILE A 180 17.79 -2.82 -1.25
N ILE A 181 17.70 -4.12 -1.02
CA ILE A 181 18.73 -5.10 -1.35
C ILE A 181 18.27 -5.94 -2.53
N VAL A 182 19.11 -6.00 -3.56
CA VAL A 182 18.85 -6.79 -4.75
C VAL A 182 19.22 -8.25 -4.46
N PRO A 183 18.27 -9.20 -4.53
CA PRO A 183 18.57 -10.60 -4.29
C PRO A 183 19.45 -11.17 -5.40
N GLU A 184 20.29 -12.13 -5.06
CA GLU A 184 21.21 -12.77 -6.00
C GLU A 184 20.44 -13.57 -7.07
N ALA A 185 19.42 -14.31 -6.63
CA ALA A 185 18.51 -15.08 -7.48
C ALA A 185 17.10 -14.46 -7.53
N PRO A 186 16.31 -14.73 -8.59
CA PRO A 186 14.92 -14.29 -8.68
C PRO A 186 14.02 -14.94 -7.60
N ILE A 187 13.12 -14.16 -7.02
CA ILE A 187 12.13 -14.62 -6.02
C ILE A 187 10.81 -14.88 -6.75
N LEU A 188 10.69 -16.07 -7.35
CA LEU A 188 9.56 -16.39 -8.23
C LEU A 188 8.22 -16.57 -7.49
N SER A 189 8.27 -16.84 -6.18
CA SER A 189 7.10 -16.99 -5.30
C SER A 189 6.49 -15.66 -4.88
N LEU A 190 7.24 -14.55 -4.96
CA LEU A 190 6.78 -13.25 -4.49
C LEU A 190 5.59 -12.76 -5.34
N ARG A 191 4.57 -12.26 -4.64
CA ARG A 191 3.33 -11.70 -5.22
C ARG A 191 3.08 -10.27 -4.77
N THR A 192 3.45 -9.95 -3.53
CA THR A 192 3.27 -8.62 -2.96
C THR A 192 4.59 -8.07 -2.46
N LEU A 193 4.96 -6.89 -2.96
CA LEU A 193 6.12 -6.13 -2.52
C LEU A 193 5.64 -4.76 -2.04
N ILE A 194 5.92 -4.46 -0.77
CA ILE A 194 5.64 -3.16 -0.17
C ILE A 194 6.98 -2.55 0.23
N LEU A 195 7.32 -1.44 -0.39
CA LEU A 195 8.43 -0.58 -0.02
C LEU A 195 7.84 0.65 0.64
N ASP A 196 7.94 0.73 1.96
CA ASP A 196 7.26 1.73 2.78
C ASP A 196 8.27 2.61 3.51
N VAL A 197 8.07 3.93 3.52
CA VAL A 197 8.84 4.87 4.35
C VAL A 197 7.83 5.69 5.12
N SER A 198 7.85 5.56 6.44
CA SER A 198 7.20 6.44 7.40
C SER A 198 8.19 7.47 7.97
N LEU A 199 9.39 7.60 7.40
CA LEU A 199 10.48 8.41 7.96
C LEU A 199 10.61 9.78 7.27
N PRO A 200 10.86 10.85 8.04
CA PRO A 200 11.11 12.19 7.51
C PRO A 200 12.45 12.28 6.76
N TRP A 201 12.57 13.30 5.91
CA TRP A 201 13.43 13.46 4.73
C TRP A 201 14.95 13.45 4.92
N LYS A 202 15.47 13.17 6.12
CA LYS A 202 16.92 13.24 6.42
C LYS A 202 17.77 12.13 5.79
N TRP A 203 17.21 11.34 4.89
CA TRP A 203 17.83 10.13 4.35
C TRP A 203 18.05 10.20 2.86
N SER A 204 19.14 9.59 2.39
CA SER A 204 19.38 9.44 0.96
C SER A 204 18.21 8.67 0.34
N PRO A 205 17.51 9.23 -0.66
CA PRO A 205 16.36 8.57 -1.26
C PRO A 205 16.74 7.18 -1.77
N PRO A 206 15.78 6.23 -1.79
CA PRO A 206 15.98 4.97 -2.47
C PRO A 206 16.45 5.23 -3.89
N SER A 207 17.57 4.61 -4.27
CA SER A 207 18.00 4.66 -5.67
C SER A 207 16.92 3.98 -6.52
N SER A 208 16.24 4.75 -7.35
CA SER A 208 15.24 4.22 -8.31
C SER A 208 15.84 3.12 -9.19
N HIS A 209 17.14 3.18 -9.46
CA HIS A 209 17.89 2.11 -10.11
C HIS A 209 17.90 0.80 -9.31
N LYS A 210 18.15 0.86 -7.99
CA LYS A 210 18.08 -0.33 -7.12
C LYS A 210 16.66 -0.90 -7.03
N VAL A 211 15.65 -0.04 -7.01
CA VAL A 211 14.24 -0.49 -7.06
C VAL A 211 13.99 -1.24 -8.37
N ALA A 212 14.41 -0.69 -9.51
CA ALA A 212 14.28 -1.37 -10.80
C ALA A 212 15.06 -2.70 -10.84
N GLN A 213 16.27 -2.77 -10.28
CA GLN A 213 17.04 -4.02 -10.13
C GLN A 213 16.30 -5.06 -9.28
N LEU A 214 15.68 -4.64 -8.18
CA LEU A 214 14.83 -5.53 -7.36
C LEU A 214 13.63 -6.03 -8.16
N LEU A 215 12.95 -5.14 -8.91
CA LEU A 215 11.77 -5.50 -9.71
C LEU A 215 12.09 -6.55 -10.80
N VAL A 216 13.27 -6.49 -11.41
CA VAL A 216 13.74 -7.53 -12.35
C VAL A 216 13.83 -8.90 -11.67
N LYS A 217 14.08 -8.96 -10.36
CA LYS A 217 14.19 -10.21 -9.59
C LYS A 217 12.84 -10.75 -9.11
N VAL A 218 11.73 -10.03 -9.31
CA VAL A 218 10.39 -10.45 -8.86
C VAL A 218 9.37 -10.47 -10.01
N PRO A 219 9.60 -11.30 -11.05
CA PRO A 219 8.81 -11.24 -12.30
C PRO A 219 7.34 -11.63 -12.15
N ASN A 220 6.95 -12.30 -11.05
CA ASN A 220 5.58 -12.72 -10.80
C ASN A 220 4.81 -11.78 -9.85
N LEU A 221 5.31 -10.55 -9.66
CA LEU A 221 4.69 -9.58 -8.78
C LEU A 221 3.28 -9.22 -9.25
N GLU A 222 2.32 -9.26 -8.33
CA GLU A 222 0.90 -8.91 -8.55
C GLU A 222 0.54 -7.57 -7.91
N THR A 223 1.16 -7.24 -6.78
CA THR A 223 0.95 -5.99 -6.04
C THR A 223 2.29 -5.33 -5.73
N LEU A 224 2.44 -4.06 -6.14
CA LEU A 224 3.57 -3.21 -5.80
C LEU A 224 3.07 -1.98 -5.07
N TRP A 225 3.64 -1.72 -3.91
CA TRP A 225 3.51 -0.45 -3.22
C TRP A 225 4.89 0.15 -3.04
N CYS A 226 5.08 1.40 -3.47
CA CYS A 226 6.31 2.15 -3.22
C CYS A 226 6.01 3.55 -2.67
N LYS A 227 6.13 3.72 -1.35
CA LYS A 227 6.00 5.01 -0.68
C LYS A 227 7.35 5.56 -0.28
N ASP A 228 7.60 6.79 -0.71
CA ASP A 228 8.78 7.58 -0.38
C ASP A 228 8.36 9.05 -0.34
N HIS A 229 8.63 9.74 0.77
CA HIS A 229 8.27 11.15 0.90
C HIS A 229 9.17 12.06 0.05
N ASN A 230 10.33 11.58 -0.42
CA ASN A 230 11.25 12.38 -1.20
C ASN A 230 10.70 12.73 -2.60
N MET A 231 10.69 14.03 -2.94
CA MET A 231 10.28 14.50 -4.26
C MET A 231 11.39 14.41 -5.31
N PHE A 232 12.65 14.35 -4.89
CA PHE A 232 13.80 14.25 -5.78
C PHE A 232 14.16 12.79 -6.00
N THR A 233 14.23 12.40 -7.27
CA THR A 233 14.81 11.13 -7.69
C THR A 233 15.96 11.40 -8.63
N ASP A 234 17.03 10.59 -8.55
CA ASP A 234 18.23 10.67 -9.40
C ASP A 234 17.97 10.38 -10.91
N PHE A 235 16.71 10.41 -11.36
CA PHE A 235 16.34 10.05 -12.72
C PHE A 235 16.29 11.28 -13.64
N PRO A 236 17.14 11.31 -14.68
CA PRO A 236 16.63 11.56 -16.02
C PRO A 236 16.70 10.26 -16.85
N PRO A 237 15.70 9.97 -17.70
CA PRO A 237 15.70 8.80 -18.58
C PRO A 237 16.75 8.86 -19.72
N ASN A 238 17.68 9.81 -19.69
CA ASN A 238 18.66 9.95 -20.76
C ASN A 238 19.89 9.09 -20.51
N ILE A 239 19.89 7.93 -21.17
CA ILE A 239 21.02 7.35 -21.93
C ILE A 239 22.34 7.30 -21.14
N ASN A 240 22.65 6.09 -20.64
CA ASN A 240 23.85 5.68 -19.91
C ASN A 240 23.92 6.14 -18.44
N PRO A 241 23.42 5.32 -17.49
CA PRO A 241 23.91 5.44 -16.13
C PRO A 241 25.39 5.04 -16.14
N LEU A 242 26.28 5.97 -15.79
CA LEU A 242 27.58 5.58 -15.24
C LEU A 242 27.31 4.55 -14.12
N PRO A 243 28.09 3.46 -14.05
CA PRO A 243 27.83 2.35 -13.14
C PRO A 243 28.21 2.78 -11.74
N ILE A 244 27.36 3.56 -11.09
CA ILE A 244 27.59 3.95 -9.70
C ILE A 244 27.19 2.80 -8.78
N ASP A 245 26.26 1.91 -9.16
CA ASP A 245 25.91 0.72 -8.38
C ASP A 245 25.24 -0.38 -9.25
N GLY A 246 26.05 -1.27 -9.86
CA GLY A 246 25.55 -2.56 -10.39
C GLY A 246 25.47 -2.72 -11.92
N PRO A 247 25.01 -3.90 -12.40
CA PRO A 247 24.98 -4.24 -13.81
C PRO A 247 23.96 -3.38 -14.59
N PRO A 248 24.17 -3.18 -15.92
CA PRO A 248 23.25 -2.41 -16.74
C PRO A 248 21.84 -3.02 -16.73
N LEU A 249 20.83 -2.16 -16.55
CA LEU A 249 19.42 -2.54 -16.59
C LEU A 249 18.84 -2.34 -17.99
N HIS A 250 18.08 -3.34 -18.45
CA HIS A 250 17.21 -3.18 -19.61
C HIS A 250 15.89 -2.56 -19.16
N PHE A 251 15.53 -1.43 -19.78
CA PHE A 251 14.24 -0.78 -19.59
C PHE A 251 13.36 -0.94 -20.85
N PRO A 252 12.03 -1.06 -20.69
CA PRO A 252 11.31 -1.10 -19.42
C PRO A 252 11.48 -2.44 -18.66
N VAL A 253 11.33 -2.41 -17.34
CA VAL A 253 11.24 -3.61 -16.51
C VAL A 253 9.86 -4.23 -16.72
N PHE A 254 9.83 -5.43 -17.30
CA PHE A 254 8.59 -6.12 -17.65
C PHE A 254 7.99 -6.85 -16.45
N LEU A 255 6.79 -6.44 -16.03
CA LEU A 255 6.03 -6.98 -14.90
C LEU A 255 4.65 -7.48 -15.38
N PRO A 256 4.59 -8.64 -16.06
CA PRO A 256 3.40 -9.09 -16.79
C PRO A 256 2.21 -9.43 -15.88
N LYS A 257 2.45 -9.68 -14.59
CA LYS A 257 1.42 -10.06 -13.63
C LYS A 257 1.03 -8.94 -12.68
N LEU A 258 1.63 -7.75 -12.80
CA LEU A 258 1.34 -6.65 -11.89
C LEU A 258 -0.09 -6.16 -12.14
N ILE A 259 -0.96 -6.34 -11.15
CA ILE A 259 -2.38 -5.95 -11.19
C ILE A 259 -2.57 -4.62 -10.46
N LYS A 260 -1.83 -4.39 -9.37
CA LYS A 260 -1.98 -3.23 -8.50
C LYS A 260 -0.66 -2.49 -8.28
N LEU A 261 -0.69 -1.17 -8.48
CA LEU A 261 0.42 -0.27 -8.21
C LEU A 261 -0.06 0.91 -7.36
N ALA A 262 0.54 1.07 -6.19
CA ALA A 262 0.42 2.28 -5.37
C ALA A 262 1.80 2.94 -5.25
N ALA A 263 1.90 4.23 -5.55
CA ALA A 263 3.19 4.92 -5.45
C ALA A 263 3.07 6.39 -5.06
N THR A 264 4.07 6.89 -4.35
CA THR A 264 4.16 8.31 -4.03
C THR A 264 4.58 9.14 -5.25
N VAL A 265 3.88 10.25 -5.51
CA VAL A 265 4.19 11.23 -6.57
C VAL A 265 4.23 12.66 -6.03
N PRO A 266 5.01 13.58 -6.63
CA PRO A 266 6.12 13.30 -7.55
C PRO A 266 7.24 12.55 -6.82
N GLY A 267 8.25 12.10 -7.56
CA GLY A 267 9.37 11.31 -7.02
C GLY A 267 9.35 9.86 -7.53
N ILE A 268 9.52 8.90 -6.63
CA ILE A 268 9.73 7.48 -6.99
C ILE A 268 8.60 6.91 -7.84
N GLY A 269 7.34 7.31 -7.62
CA GLY A 269 6.21 6.87 -8.43
C GLY A 269 6.31 7.30 -9.89
N VAL A 270 6.74 8.53 -10.16
CA VAL A 270 6.98 9.01 -11.54
C VAL A 270 8.10 8.21 -12.21
N ALA A 271 9.19 7.94 -11.47
CA ALA A 271 10.29 7.12 -11.96
C ALA A 271 9.85 5.68 -12.26
N LEU A 272 9.06 5.07 -11.37
CA LEU A 272 8.52 3.72 -11.54
C LEU A 272 7.62 3.61 -12.76
N LEU A 273 6.66 4.52 -12.91
CA LEU A 273 5.76 4.55 -14.08
C LEU A 273 6.52 4.68 -15.41
N LYS A 274 7.67 5.38 -15.40
CA LYS A 274 8.54 5.47 -16.58
C LYS A 274 9.43 4.24 -16.77
N ALA A 275 9.75 3.53 -15.71
CA ALA A 275 10.67 2.40 -15.71
C ALA A 275 10.00 1.06 -16.03
N ILE A 276 8.73 0.87 -15.69
CA ILE A 276 8.06 -0.44 -15.80
C ILE A 276 7.15 -0.55 -17.03
N GLU A 277 6.90 -1.78 -17.44
CA GLU A 277 5.83 -2.18 -18.35
C GLU A 277 4.98 -3.24 -17.68
N ALA A 278 3.68 -2.96 -17.50
CA ALA A 278 2.78 -3.75 -16.68
C ALA A 278 1.45 -3.98 -17.42
N PRO A 279 1.41 -4.88 -18.42
CA PRO A 279 0.26 -5.02 -19.31
C PRO A 279 -1.03 -5.47 -18.59
N ALA A 280 -0.90 -6.15 -17.45
CA ALA A 280 -2.02 -6.62 -16.62
C ALA A 280 -2.48 -5.62 -15.54
N LEU A 281 -1.89 -4.41 -15.49
CA LEU A 281 -2.18 -3.42 -14.46
C LEU A 281 -3.64 -2.96 -14.58
N GLN A 282 -4.40 -3.11 -13.50
CA GLN A 282 -5.80 -2.71 -13.42
C GLN A 282 -5.99 -1.55 -12.45
N ASP A 283 -5.17 -1.47 -11.41
CA ASP A 283 -5.30 -0.51 -10.31
C ASP A 283 -4.05 0.35 -10.21
N LEU A 284 -4.22 1.66 -10.44
CA LEU A 284 -3.16 2.64 -10.25
C LEU A 284 -3.58 3.67 -9.20
N HIS A 285 -2.78 3.77 -8.15
CA HIS A 285 -2.92 4.77 -7.11
C HIS A 285 -1.67 5.66 -7.06
N LEU A 286 -1.87 6.97 -7.17
CA LEU A 286 -0.82 7.98 -7.01
C LEU A 286 -1.09 8.86 -5.79
N ASP A 287 -0.15 8.84 -4.84
CA ASP A 287 -0.27 9.52 -3.55
C ASP A 287 0.71 10.71 -3.46
N GLY A 288 0.17 11.90 -3.28
CA GLY A 288 0.88 13.17 -3.09
C GLY A 288 1.01 13.61 -1.64
N THR A 289 0.63 12.76 -0.68
CA THR A 289 0.68 13.07 0.76
C THR A 289 2.11 13.16 1.26
N ARG A 290 2.36 14.13 2.14
CA ARG A 290 3.66 14.39 2.78
C ARG A 290 3.44 14.70 4.25
N ASP A 291 4.38 14.27 5.10
CA ASP A 291 4.30 14.42 6.56
C ASP A 291 4.71 15.82 7.05
N ASP A 292 5.49 16.56 6.24
CA ASP A 292 6.16 17.79 6.67
C ASP A 292 5.43 19.09 6.29
N GLU A 293 4.11 19.16 6.47
CA GLU A 293 3.36 20.42 6.23
C GLU A 293 3.75 21.58 7.18
N ALA A 294 4.73 21.37 8.07
CA ALA A 294 5.21 22.35 9.04
C ALA A 294 6.47 23.14 8.59
N ASP A 295 7.26 22.64 7.64
CA ASP A 295 8.45 23.35 7.13
C ASP A 295 8.13 23.99 5.76
N GLU A 296 7.67 25.24 5.81
CA GLU A 296 7.06 25.97 4.68
C GLU A 296 8.00 26.23 3.47
N ASP A 297 9.31 26.01 3.56
CA ASP A 297 10.26 26.63 2.63
C ASP A 297 11.05 25.72 1.66
N LEU A 298 11.04 24.38 1.80
CA LEU A 298 12.00 23.55 1.04
C LEU A 298 11.43 22.65 -0.06
N VAL A 299 10.12 22.36 -0.09
CA VAL A 299 9.55 21.51 -1.15
C VAL A 299 8.11 21.85 -1.51
N ALA A 300 7.89 23.02 -2.08
CA ALA A 300 6.60 23.38 -2.69
C ALA A 300 6.27 22.47 -3.89
N TRP A 301 4.99 22.18 -4.12
CA TRP A 301 4.57 21.68 -5.43
C TRP A 301 4.81 22.76 -6.47
N LEU A 302 5.79 22.54 -7.33
CA LEU A 302 6.07 23.39 -8.48
C LEU A 302 5.15 23.01 -9.66
N GLU A 303 4.88 23.97 -10.54
CA GLU A 303 4.12 23.72 -11.79
C GLU A 303 4.72 22.60 -12.67
N SER A 304 6.00 22.29 -12.50
CA SER A 304 6.69 21.22 -13.24
C SER A 304 6.25 19.81 -12.80
N HIS A 305 5.84 19.62 -11.53
CA HIS A 305 5.49 18.29 -11.01
C HIS A 305 4.22 17.71 -11.66
N PRO A 306 3.10 18.46 -11.78
CA PRO A 306 1.92 17.97 -12.49
C PRO A 306 2.24 17.52 -13.93
N ARG A 307 3.13 18.23 -14.63
CA ARG A 307 3.54 17.87 -16.00
C ARG A 307 4.37 16.59 -16.05
N THR A 308 5.24 16.34 -15.05
CA THR A 308 6.01 15.09 -15.00
C THR A 308 5.13 13.88 -14.70
N ILE A 309 4.12 14.04 -13.85
CA ILE A 309 3.10 13.02 -13.59
C ILE A 309 2.30 12.74 -14.87
N HIS A 310 1.84 13.77 -15.59
CA HIS A 310 1.16 13.61 -16.88
C HIS A 310 2.01 12.83 -17.90
N SER A 311 3.28 13.20 -18.07
CA SER A 311 4.21 12.48 -18.96
C SER A 311 4.38 11.00 -18.58
N ALA A 312 4.40 10.67 -17.28
CA ALA A 312 4.46 9.29 -16.81
C ALA A 312 3.15 8.53 -17.07
N LEU A 313 1.99 9.17 -16.91
CA LEU A 313 0.69 8.60 -17.25
C LEU A 313 0.55 8.33 -18.76
N GLN A 314 1.06 9.21 -19.62
CA GLN A 314 1.09 8.98 -21.08
C GLN A 314 1.88 7.73 -21.45
N LEU A 315 3.02 7.49 -20.79
CA LEU A 315 3.79 6.28 -21.01
C LEU A 315 3.10 5.05 -20.41
N THR A 316 2.39 5.22 -19.30
CA THR A 316 1.62 4.16 -18.65
C THR A 316 0.44 3.71 -19.52
N ALA A 317 -0.22 4.64 -20.22
CA ALA A 317 -1.32 4.34 -21.15
C ALA A 317 -0.92 3.31 -22.24
N SER A 318 0.30 3.42 -22.79
CA SER A 318 0.77 2.45 -23.80
C SER A 318 1.22 1.12 -23.20
N ARG A 319 1.68 1.12 -21.95
CA ARG A 319 2.28 -0.05 -21.27
C ARG A 319 1.32 -0.82 -20.37
N SER A 320 0.18 -0.22 -20.05
CA SER A 320 -0.83 -0.74 -19.13
C SER A 320 -2.24 -0.57 -19.73
N PRO A 321 -2.52 -1.18 -20.89
CA PRO A 321 -3.77 -0.94 -21.62
C PRO A 321 -5.01 -1.40 -20.85
N LEU A 322 -4.86 -2.33 -19.88
CA LEU A 322 -5.93 -2.89 -19.08
C LEU A 322 -6.25 -2.07 -17.82
N LEU A 323 -5.74 -0.84 -17.68
CA LEU A 323 -6.01 -0.01 -16.51
C LEU A 323 -7.52 0.25 -16.37
N ARG A 324 -8.08 -0.09 -15.20
CA ARG A 324 -9.51 0.02 -14.90
C ARG A 324 -9.81 1.09 -13.88
N ARG A 325 -8.88 1.37 -12.96
CA ARG A 325 -9.12 2.22 -11.80
C ARG A 325 -7.93 3.12 -11.56
N LEU A 326 -8.19 4.42 -11.45
CA LEU A 326 -7.20 5.46 -11.19
C LEU A 326 -7.59 6.23 -9.93
N ALA A 327 -6.70 6.27 -8.95
CA ALA A 327 -6.86 7.05 -7.74
C ALA A 327 -5.73 8.09 -7.64
N LEU A 328 -6.10 9.35 -7.39
CA LEU A 328 -5.18 10.46 -7.15
C LEU A 328 -5.49 11.05 -5.78
N VAL A 329 -4.57 10.90 -4.83
CA VAL A 329 -4.68 11.44 -3.47
C VAL A 329 -3.67 12.55 -3.32
N ARG A 330 -4.07 13.80 -3.12
CA ARG A 330 -3.18 14.98 -3.09
C ARG A 330 -2.20 15.07 -4.28
N ALA A 331 -2.50 14.37 -5.38
CA ALA A 331 -1.63 14.21 -6.54
C ALA A 331 -2.18 15.03 -7.72
N TYR A 332 -1.65 16.24 -7.88
CA TYR A 332 -2.16 17.20 -8.86
C TYR A 332 -1.65 16.89 -10.28
N ILE A 333 -2.54 16.97 -11.26
CA ILE A 333 -2.23 16.90 -12.70
C ILE A 333 -2.86 18.10 -13.41
N PRO A 334 -2.27 18.58 -14.52
CA PRO A 334 -2.76 19.77 -15.20
C PRO A 334 -4.09 19.51 -15.91
N ARG A 335 -4.80 20.59 -16.25
CA ARG A 335 -6.13 20.53 -16.87
C ARG A 335 -6.16 19.72 -18.17
N ASP A 336 -5.17 19.91 -19.03
CA ASP A 336 -5.01 19.17 -20.29
C ASP A 336 -4.82 17.66 -20.05
N ALA A 337 -4.15 17.26 -18.96
CA ALA A 337 -4.04 15.85 -18.59
C ALA A 337 -5.39 15.25 -18.21
N TRP A 338 -6.22 15.96 -17.45
CA TRP A 338 -7.58 15.52 -17.13
C TRP A 338 -8.44 15.38 -18.38
N GLU A 339 -8.41 16.38 -19.26
CA GLU A 339 -9.13 16.35 -20.52
C GLU A 339 -8.70 15.18 -21.40
N TRP A 340 -7.39 14.88 -21.42
CA TRP A 340 -6.83 13.73 -22.11
C TRP A 340 -7.33 12.40 -21.50
N ILE A 341 -7.22 12.20 -20.18
CA ILE A 341 -7.69 10.99 -19.47
C ILE A 341 -9.17 10.72 -19.73
N LEU A 342 -10.00 11.77 -19.65
CA LEU A 342 -11.45 11.68 -19.81
C LEU A 342 -11.90 11.60 -21.28
N GLY A 343 -10.97 11.71 -22.23
CA GLY A 343 -11.25 11.65 -23.66
C GLY A 343 -11.96 12.89 -24.21
N CYS A 344 -11.85 14.04 -23.52
CA CYS A 344 -12.46 15.31 -23.92
C CYS A 344 -11.67 16.04 -25.04
N THR A 345 -10.45 15.59 -25.35
CA THR A 345 -9.60 16.18 -26.39
C THR A 345 -10.08 15.80 -27.79
N SER A 346 -10.10 16.78 -28.69
CA SER A 346 -10.66 16.67 -30.05
C SER A 346 -9.69 16.05 -31.08
N HIS A 347 -8.43 15.86 -30.73
CA HIS A 347 -7.37 15.52 -31.70
C HIS A 347 -6.99 14.03 -31.71
N ASP A 348 -7.28 13.27 -30.66
CA ASP A 348 -6.96 11.84 -30.58
C ASP A 348 -8.21 10.98 -30.72
N THR A 349 -8.27 10.15 -31.77
CA THR A 349 -9.39 9.20 -31.96
C THR A 349 -9.40 8.09 -30.90
N ASN A 350 -8.25 7.78 -30.30
CA ASN A 350 -8.11 6.71 -29.31
C ASN A 350 -8.15 7.26 -27.88
N LEU A 351 -8.87 6.56 -26.99
CA LEU A 351 -8.84 6.81 -25.56
C LEU A 351 -7.50 6.36 -24.97
N PRO A 352 -6.88 7.13 -24.05
CA PRO A 352 -5.61 6.73 -23.46
C PRO A 352 -5.74 5.49 -22.57
N PHE A 353 -6.84 5.38 -21.82
CA PHE A 353 -7.16 4.22 -21.00
C PHE A 353 -8.54 3.70 -21.38
N PRO A 354 -8.65 2.84 -22.42
CA PRO A 354 -9.94 2.42 -22.96
C PRO A 354 -10.80 1.60 -21.99
N HIS A 355 -10.19 1.02 -20.95
CA HIS A 355 -10.85 0.21 -19.94
C HIS A 355 -11.03 0.91 -18.59
N LEU A 356 -10.69 2.19 -18.49
CA LEU A 356 -10.80 2.97 -17.25
C LEU A 356 -12.27 3.22 -16.92
N VAL A 357 -12.74 2.64 -15.81
CA VAL A 357 -14.14 2.68 -15.37
C VAL A 357 -14.33 3.37 -14.02
N SER A 358 -13.27 3.61 -13.27
CA SER A 358 -13.34 4.26 -11.95
C SER A 358 -12.25 5.31 -11.81
N ILE A 359 -12.63 6.50 -11.36
CA ILE A 359 -11.71 7.58 -10.99
C ILE A 359 -12.01 8.02 -9.56
N ALA A 360 -10.97 8.12 -8.74
CA ALA A 360 -11.04 8.67 -7.40
C ALA A 360 -10.08 9.86 -7.27
N VAL A 361 -10.59 10.97 -6.75
CA VAL A 361 -9.86 12.20 -6.46
C VAL A 361 -10.03 12.46 -4.97
N ARG A 362 -8.92 12.54 -4.23
CA ARG A 362 -8.99 12.71 -2.78
C ARG A 362 -8.02 13.75 -2.24
N GLN A 363 -8.45 14.43 -1.17
CA GLN A 363 -7.61 15.34 -0.38
C GLN A 363 -6.90 16.45 -1.19
N MET A 364 -7.46 16.83 -2.34
CA MET A 364 -6.91 17.90 -3.16
C MET A 364 -7.41 19.25 -2.67
N GLU A 365 -6.52 20.19 -2.41
CA GLU A 365 -6.90 21.57 -2.11
C GLU A 365 -7.19 22.32 -3.42
N ALA A 366 -8.05 23.35 -3.39
CA ALA A 366 -8.38 24.10 -4.61
C ALA A 366 -7.11 24.69 -5.26
N VAL A 367 -6.22 25.22 -4.43
CA VAL A 367 -4.89 25.66 -4.79
C VAL A 367 -3.95 25.22 -3.69
N LYS A 368 -2.87 24.51 -4.07
CA LYS A 368 -1.78 24.15 -3.17
C LYS A 368 -0.46 24.66 -3.75
N TRP A 369 0.16 25.62 -3.06
CA TRP A 369 1.30 26.38 -3.58
C TRP A 369 0.99 26.99 -4.96
N GLU A 370 1.72 26.62 -6.01
CA GLU A 370 1.53 27.11 -7.38
C GLU A 370 0.55 26.25 -8.20
N VAL A 371 0.02 25.16 -7.63
CA VAL A 371 -0.74 24.16 -8.38
C VAL A 371 -2.22 24.23 -8.03
N THR A 372 -3.05 24.36 -9.06
CA THR A 372 -4.52 24.37 -8.93
C THR A 372 -5.08 22.96 -9.14
N ASN A 373 -6.04 22.55 -8.31
CA ASN A 373 -6.84 21.37 -8.61
C ASN A 373 -7.73 21.65 -9.82
N ALA A 374 -7.41 21.01 -10.95
CA ALA A 374 -8.14 21.16 -12.20
C ALA A 374 -9.45 20.35 -12.26
N VAL A 375 -9.76 19.54 -11.23
CA VAL A 375 -11.05 18.86 -11.09
C VAL A 375 -12.07 19.82 -10.51
N ASP A 376 -12.66 20.62 -11.39
CA ASP A 376 -13.62 21.66 -11.08
C ASP A 376 -14.95 21.47 -11.83
N ASN A 377 -15.89 22.39 -11.58
CA ASN A 377 -17.19 22.42 -12.28
C ASN A 377 -17.03 22.48 -13.80
N ALA A 378 -16.07 23.26 -14.31
CA ALA A 378 -15.84 23.38 -15.75
C ALA A 378 -15.33 22.08 -16.38
N LEU A 379 -14.61 21.23 -15.63
CA LEU A 379 -14.19 19.90 -16.09
C LEU A 379 -15.38 18.97 -16.20
N MET A 380 -16.23 18.96 -15.17
CA MET A 380 -17.45 18.14 -15.14
C MET A 380 -18.39 18.50 -16.30
N GLU A 381 -18.62 19.78 -16.54
CA GLU A 381 -19.44 20.27 -17.65
C GLU A 381 -18.82 19.97 -19.03
N LEU A 382 -17.48 20.06 -19.14
CA LEU A 382 -16.77 19.72 -20.38
C LEU A 382 -16.91 18.22 -20.69
N TYR A 383 -16.72 17.37 -19.69
CA TYR A 383 -16.87 15.94 -19.84
C TYR A 383 -18.31 15.54 -20.17
N ALA A 384 -19.32 16.17 -19.57
CA ALA A 384 -20.72 15.95 -19.95
C ALA A 384 -20.99 16.19 -21.45
N LYS A 385 -20.23 17.11 -22.08
CA LYS A 385 -20.39 17.49 -23.49
C LYS A 385 -19.51 16.70 -24.45
N LYS A 386 -18.29 16.35 -24.04
CA LYS A 386 -17.23 15.82 -24.92
C LYS A 386 -16.58 14.52 -24.43
N GLY A 387 -16.90 14.09 -23.21
CA GLY A 387 -16.34 12.90 -22.59
C GLY A 387 -16.64 11.66 -23.42
N ARG A 388 -15.59 10.87 -23.69
CA ARG A 388 -15.71 9.61 -24.43
C ARG A 388 -15.45 8.39 -23.55
N LEU A 389 -14.82 8.59 -22.40
CA LEU A 389 -14.55 7.53 -21.45
C LEU A 389 -15.83 7.14 -20.71
N ILE A 390 -16.19 5.86 -20.67
CA ILE A 390 -17.38 5.36 -19.98
C ILE A 390 -17.04 5.09 -18.51
N LEU A 391 -17.35 6.05 -17.64
CA LEU A 391 -17.15 5.88 -16.20
C LEU A 391 -18.33 5.13 -15.56
N ARG A 392 -18.01 4.21 -14.66
CA ARG A 392 -18.97 3.53 -13.77
C ARG A 392 -18.92 4.07 -12.35
N ARG A 393 -17.80 4.67 -11.95
CA ARG A 393 -17.64 5.29 -10.63
C ARG A 393 -16.82 6.55 -10.70
N PHE A 394 -17.26 7.56 -9.97
CA PHE A 394 -16.51 8.78 -9.70
C PHE A 394 -16.56 9.10 -8.20
N ALA A 395 -15.40 9.19 -7.56
CA ALA A 395 -15.28 9.57 -6.16
C ALA A 395 -14.52 10.89 -6.03
N TYR A 396 -15.10 11.86 -5.33
CA TYR A 396 -14.50 13.16 -5.05
C TYR A 396 -14.60 13.45 -3.55
N LEU A 397 -13.51 13.18 -2.82
CA LEU A 397 -13.51 13.09 -1.36
C LEU A 397 -12.47 14.01 -0.73
N ALA A 398 -12.83 14.69 0.34
CA ALA A 398 -12.06 15.67 1.09
C ALA A 398 -11.34 16.66 0.16
N SER A 399 -11.96 17.01 -0.97
CA SER A 399 -11.33 17.75 -2.06
C SER A 399 -12.04 19.07 -2.32
N GLU A 400 -11.26 20.05 -2.76
CA GLU A 400 -11.66 21.40 -3.14
C GLU A 400 -11.18 21.71 -4.56
N PRO A 401 -11.89 22.53 -5.34
CA PRO A 401 -13.11 23.24 -4.97
C PRO A 401 -14.34 22.33 -4.93
N GLN A 402 -15.27 22.60 -4.02
CA GLN A 402 -16.57 21.91 -4.00
C GLN A 402 -17.26 21.91 -5.38
N LEU A 403 -17.71 20.73 -5.80
CA LEU A 403 -18.50 20.56 -7.02
C LEU A 403 -19.94 21.01 -6.79
N ARG A 404 -20.46 21.85 -7.69
CA ARG A 404 -21.82 22.40 -7.64
C ARG A 404 -22.81 21.36 -8.14
N GLY A 405 -24.02 21.34 -7.54
CA GLY A 405 -25.10 20.43 -7.93
C GLY A 405 -25.42 20.45 -9.42
N VAL A 406 -25.43 21.63 -10.05
CA VAL A 406 -25.68 21.77 -11.50
C VAL A 406 -24.61 21.05 -12.33
N ALA A 407 -23.34 21.18 -11.99
CA ALA A 407 -22.24 20.54 -12.71
C ALA A 407 -22.26 19.01 -12.52
N LEU A 408 -22.53 18.54 -11.30
CA LEU A 408 -22.69 17.12 -10.98
C LEU A 408 -23.87 16.50 -11.73
N HIS A 409 -25.00 17.22 -11.80
CA HIS A 409 -26.19 16.76 -12.51
C HIS A 409 -25.95 16.68 -14.02
N GLN A 410 -25.25 17.65 -14.62
CA GLN A 410 -24.85 17.58 -16.03
C GLN A 410 -23.87 16.43 -16.29
N PHE A 411 -22.87 16.27 -15.41
CA PHE A 411 -21.91 15.17 -15.45
C PHE A 411 -22.60 13.82 -15.44
N ILE A 412 -23.47 13.55 -14.46
CA ILE A 412 -24.17 12.27 -14.35
C ILE A 412 -25.07 12.04 -15.55
N ASN A 413 -25.88 13.02 -15.96
CA ASN A 413 -26.75 12.84 -17.13
C ASN A 413 -25.95 12.58 -18.41
N GLY A 414 -24.79 13.23 -18.57
CA GLY A 414 -23.88 12.96 -19.68
C GLY A 414 -23.36 11.52 -19.68
N VAL A 415 -23.13 10.93 -18.49
CA VAL A 415 -22.67 9.55 -18.33
C VAL A 415 -23.81 8.53 -18.50
N THR A 416 -24.90 8.69 -17.75
CA THR A 416 -25.96 7.67 -17.63
C THR A 416 -26.85 7.62 -18.86
N ILE A 417 -27.17 8.75 -19.48
CA ILE A 417 -28.07 8.81 -20.63
C ILE A 417 -27.35 8.36 -21.91
N ALA A 418 -26.04 8.61 -22.02
CA ALA A 418 -25.31 8.40 -23.26
C ALA A 418 -24.38 7.19 -23.27
N GLN A 419 -23.97 6.65 -22.11
CA GLN A 419 -22.80 5.75 -22.06
C GLN A 419 -22.95 4.51 -21.18
N VAL A 420 -23.79 4.52 -20.13
CA VAL A 420 -23.95 3.37 -19.23
C VAL A 420 -25.09 2.46 -19.72
N PRO A 421 -24.88 1.13 -19.84
CA PRO A 421 -25.96 0.20 -20.17
C PRO A 421 -27.12 0.28 -19.14
N PRO A 422 -28.37 0.08 -19.55
CA PRO A 422 -29.55 0.23 -18.67
C PRO A 422 -29.57 -0.73 -17.47
N ASP A 423 -28.76 -1.79 -17.51
CA ASP A 423 -28.63 -2.79 -16.43
C ASP A 423 -27.45 -2.51 -15.47
N GLU A 424 -26.68 -1.45 -15.70
CA GLU A 424 -25.53 -1.08 -14.89
C GLU A 424 -25.80 0.18 -14.05
N ILE A 425 -25.15 0.24 -12.88
CA ILE A 425 -25.29 1.34 -11.93
C ILE A 425 -24.03 2.20 -11.99
N PHE A 426 -24.22 3.50 -12.15
CA PHE A 426 -23.20 4.52 -11.95
C PHE A 426 -23.11 4.89 -10.45
N GLU A 427 -21.91 4.88 -9.90
CA GLU A 427 -21.64 5.21 -8.50
C GLU A 427 -20.99 6.60 -8.38
N LEU A 428 -21.67 7.52 -7.71
CA LEU A 428 -21.11 8.82 -7.31
C LEU A 428 -20.80 8.79 -5.82
N GLU A 429 -19.58 9.09 -5.43
CA GLU A 429 -19.16 9.13 -4.04
C GLU A 429 -18.62 10.51 -3.67
N LEU A 430 -19.21 11.16 -2.67
CA LEU A 430 -18.88 12.50 -2.22
C LEU A 430 -18.85 12.59 -0.68
N ASP A 431 -18.11 13.54 -0.14
CA ASP A 431 -18.09 13.85 1.30
C ASP A 431 -18.19 15.35 1.57
N GLY A 432 -18.46 15.69 2.84
CA GLY A 432 -18.46 17.07 3.31
C GLY A 432 -19.83 17.75 3.33
N THR A 433 -19.82 19.06 3.62
CA THR A 433 -21.04 19.86 3.75
C THR A 433 -21.38 20.52 2.42
N PHE A 434 -22.49 20.07 1.82
CA PHE A 434 -23.02 20.63 0.59
C PHE A 434 -23.98 21.79 0.86
N GLY A 435 -23.92 22.83 0.02
CA GLY A 435 -24.95 23.88 0.01
C GLY A 435 -26.33 23.33 -0.37
N VAL A 436 -27.38 24.08 -0.03
CA VAL A 436 -28.80 23.66 -0.23
C VAL A 436 -29.07 23.25 -1.68
N ASP A 437 -28.63 24.07 -2.65
CA ASP A 437 -28.77 23.77 -4.08
C ASP A 437 -28.10 22.44 -4.47
N THR A 438 -26.89 22.18 -3.99
CA THR A 438 -26.20 20.92 -4.27
C THR A 438 -26.94 19.73 -3.66
N LYS A 439 -27.50 19.86 -2.46
CA LYS A 439 -28.29 18.80 -1.81
C LYS A 439 -29.56 18.47 -2.60
N GLU A 440 -30.34 19.49 -2.96
CA GLU A 440 -31.57 19.30 -3.76
C GLU A 440 -31.28 18.57 -5.08
N ARG A 441 -30.16 18.93 -5.75
CA ARG A 441 -29.74 18.25 -6.98
C ARG A 441 -29.24 16.83 -6.77
N LEU A 442 -28.61 16.52 -5.64
CA LEU A 442 -28.22 15.16 -5.29
C LEU A 442 -29.44 14.28 -4.98
N ASP A 443 -30.46 14.85 -4.34
CA ASP A 443 -31.73 14.17 -4.10
C ASP A 443 -32.45 13.85 -5.42
N ASP A 444 -32.48 14.79 -6.37
CA ASP A 444 -32.98 14.55 -7.73
C ASP A 444 -32.19 13.41 -8.43
N LEU A 445 -30.88 13.36 -8.24
CA LEU A 445 -30.02 12.31 -8.82
C LEU A 445 -30.27 10.93 -8.20
N LEU A 446 -30.57 10.85 -6.90
CA LEU A 446 -30.98 9.61 -6.23
C LEU A 446 -32.28 9.03 -6.81
N LEU A 447 -33.15 9.87 -7.36
CA LEU A 447 -34.37 9.43 -8.04
C LEU A 447 -34.12 8.96 -9.48
N THR A 448 -32.92 9.19 -10.03
CA THR A 448 -32.57 8.78 -11.39
C THR A 448 -32.23 7.29 -11.43
N LYS A 449 -32.91 6.52 -12.29
CA LYS A 449 -32.61 5.09 -12.47
C LYS A 449 -31.16 4.90 -12.92
N GLY A 450 -30.47 3.93 -12.29
CA GLY A 450 -29.09 3.59 -12.63
C GLY A 450 -28.04 4.45 -11.95
N VAL A 451 -28.39 5.27 -10.95
CA VAL A 451 -27.44 6.07 -10.16
C VAL A 451 -27.49 5.63 -8.69
N ARG A 452 -26.31 5.45 -8.09
CA ARG A 452 -26.13 5.30 -6.65
C ARG A 452 -25.23 6.42 -6.14
N VAL A 453 -25.76 7.26 -5.25
CA VAL A 453 -24.99 8.31 -4.58
C VAL A 453 -24.61 7.81 -3.18
N ILE A 454 -23.33 7.89 -2.85
CA ILE A 454 -22.77 7.56 -1.54
C ILE A 454 -22.27 8.87 -0.92
N LEU A 455 -22.86 9.27 0.20
CA LEU A 455 -22.55 10.50 0.92
C LEU A 455 -21.91 10.16 2.26
N HIS A 456 -20.73 10.70 2.52
CA HIS A 456 -20.07 10.58 3.83
C HIS A 456 -20.33 11.84 4.65
N GLU A 457 -21.05 11.69 5.76
CA GLU A 457 -21.39 12.80 6.68
C GLU A 457 -20.17 13.26 7.50
N GLU A 458 -19.28 12.33 7.83
CA GLU A 458 -17.99 12.63 8.46
C GLU A 458 -16.89 12.56 7.42
N ARG A 459 -15.92 13.48 7.49
CA ARG A 459 -14.69 13.34 6.69
C ARG A 459 -14.08 11.98 7.04
N PRO A 460 -13.89 11.07 6.07
CA PRO A 460 -13.29 9.78 6.37
C PRO A 460 -11.97 10.04 7.09
N GLN A 461 -11.84 9.49 8.30
CA GLN A 461 -10.58 9.53 9.03
C GLN A 461 -9.49 8.99 8.09
N ARG A 462 -8.27 9.55 8.15
CA ARG A 462 -7.12 8.97 7.46
C ARG A 462 -7.05 7.51 7.89
N LYS A 463 -7.55 6.59 7.06
CA LYS A 463 -7.43 5.16 7.33
C LYS A 463 -5.92 4.94 7.53
N GLY A 464 -5.53 4.26 8.61
CA GLY A 464 -4.13 4.08 9.00
C GLY A 464 -3.26 3.39 7.93
N TRP A 465 -3.90 2.72 6.97
CA TRP A 465 -3.26 2.17 5.80
C TRP A 465 -2.51 3.22 4.94
N TRP A 466 -2.87 4.52 4.95
CA TRP A 466 -2.20 5.54 4.13
C TRP A 466 -0.91 6.01 4.78
N SER A 467 -0.80 5.92 6.11
CA SER A 467 0.29 6.49 6.91
C SER A 467 1.28 5.47 7.45
N LEU A 468 0.89 4.20 7.64
CA LEU A 468 1.70 3.24 8.41
C LEU A 468 1.81 1.84 7.82
N GLY A 469 1.11 1.53 6.73
CA GLY A 469 1.12 0.21 6.07
C GLY A 469 0.76 -1.01 6.94
N GLY A 470 0.40 -0.84 8.22
CA GLY A 470 0.22 -1.94 9.19
C GLY A 470 -1.00 -2.83 8.92
N ASP A 471 -2.07 -2.27 8.35
CA ASP A 471 -3.39 -2.90 8.25
C ASP A 471 -3.86 -3.10 6.78
N ILE A 472 -2.98 -3.52 5.89
CA ILE A 472 -3.30 -3.59 4.44
C ILE A 472 -3.92 -4.95 4.08
N ASP A 473 -5.20 -4.95 3.68
CA ASP A 473 -5.75 -5.98 2.81
C ASP A 473 -5.69 -5.49 1.34
N PRO A 474 -4.79 -6.04 0.50
CA PRO A 474 -4.70 -5.68 -0.91
C PRO A 474 -5.94 -6.09 -1.71
N THR A 475 -6.97 -6.71 -1.11
CA THR A 475 -8.21 -7.12 -1.76
C THR A 475 -9.42 -6.24 -1.41
N GLU A 476 -9.31 -5.31 -0.46
CA GLU A 476 -10.42 -4.44 -0.07
C GLU A 476 -10.94 -3.59 -1.24
N ALA A 477 -12.25 -3.60 -1.48
CA ALA A 477 -12.88 -2.79 -2.53
C ALA A 477 -12.78 -1.28 -2.25
N ASP A 478 -12.46 -0.89 -1.01
CA ASP A 478 -12.23 0.49 -0.62
C ASP A 478 -10.77 0.94 -0.83
N SER A 479 -9.85 0.03 -1.22
CA SER A 479 -8.40 0.27 -1.36
C SER A 479 -8.01 1.20 -2.52
N TYR A 480 -9.00 1.90 -3.10
CA TYR A 480 -8.77 3.01 -4.01
C TYR A 480 -8.38 4.26 -3.23
#